data_AF-A0A249A1Q8-F1
#
_entry.id   AF-A0A249A1Q8-F1
#
_cell.length_a   1.000
_cell.length_b   1.000
_cell.length_c   1.000
_cell.angle_alpha   90.00
_cell.angle_beta   90.00
_cell.angle_gamma   90.00
#
_symmetry.space_group_name_H-M   'P 1'
#
loop_
_entity.id
_entity.type
_entity.pdbx_description
1 polymer ?
#
loop_
_entity_poly.entity_id
_entity_poly.type
_entity_poly.pdbx_seq_one_letter_code
_entity_poly.pdbx_strand_id
1 'polypeptide(L)'
;MNELYDAPIPQATREKFGIQPFDAAEYLANDELIALYLAETLKDGTDEEFIQALNTVARAKGMNELAKKAGIGRESLYQSLSSSKPRFETIRKIISALNLELSVVKA
;
A
#
# COMPACT_ATOMS: atom_id res chain seq x y z
N MET A 1 -1.87 20.12 -21.14
CA MET A 1 -2.54 18.93 -20.57
C MET A 1 -3.94 18.90 -21.12
N ASN A 2 -4.31 17.85 -21.84
CA ASN A 2 -5.57 17.80 -22.59
C ASN A 2 -6.62 17.09 -21.72
N GLU A 3 -7.67 17.81 -21.31
CA GLU A 3 -8.73 17.36 -20.40
C GLU A 3 -9.50 16.12 -20.89
N LEU A 4 -9.32 15.72 -22.15
CA LEU A 4 -9.91 14.51 -22.74
C LEU A 4 -9.29 13.18 -22.24
N TYR A 5 -8.08 13.18 -21.67
CA TYR A 5 -7.40 11.93 -21.26
C TYR A 5 -7.64 11.51 -19.80
N ASP A 6 -8.16 12.40 -18.95
CA ASP A 6 -8.45 12.11 -17.52
C ASP A 6 -9.94 11.89 -17.24
N ALA A 7 -10.79 11.89 -18.27
CA ALA A 7 -12.21 11.62 -18.08
C ALA A 7 -12.41 10.18 -17.58
N PRO A 8 -13.14 9.95 -16.47
CA PRO A 8 -13.39 8.62 -15.98
C PRO A 8 -14.11 7.78 -17.04
N ILE A 9 -13.60 6.58 -17.30
CA ILE A 9 -14.22 5.65 -18.28
C ILE A 9 -15.70 5.45 -17.91
N PRO A 10 -16.66 5.76 -18.80
CA PRO A 10 -18.08 5.62 -18.53
C PRO A 10 -18.45 4.20 -18.10
N GLN A 11 -19.42 4.06 -17.19
CA GLN A 11 -19.84 2.75 -16.66
C GLN A 11 -20.31 1.80 -17.77
N ALA A 12 -21.09 2.29 -18.74
CA ALA A 12 -21.53 1.48 -19.88
C ALA A 12 -20.35 0.94 -20.72
N THR A 13 -19.26 1.72 -20.84
CA THR A 13 -18.03 1.28 -21.51
C THR A 13 -17.31 0.21 -20.68
N ARG A 14 -17.25 0.38 -19.35
CA ARG A 14 -16.65 -0.62 -18.45
C ARG A 14 -17.39 -1.95 -18.52
N GLU A 15 -18.72 -1.92 -18.46
CA GLU A 15 -19.56 -3.12 -18.53
C GLU A 15 -19.43 -3.82 -19.89
N LYS A 16 -19.50 -3.06 -21.00
CA LYS A 16 -19.38 -3.60 -22.35
C LYS A 16 -18.05 -4.35 -22.59
N PHE A 17 -16.96 -3.85 -22.01
CA PHE A 17 -15.61 -4.40 -22.24
C PHE A 17 -15.03 -5.14 -21.03
N GLY A 18 -15.80 -5.33 -19.95
CA GLY A 18 -15.32 -5.98 -18.74
C GLY A 18 -14.17 -5.25 -18.02
N ILE A 19 -14.08 -3.91 -18.17
CA ILE A 19 -12.99 -3.11 -17.60
C ILE A 19 -13.22 -2.97 -16.09
N GLN A 20 -12.27 -3.46 -15.29
CA GLN A 20 -12.22 -3.26 -13.85
C GLN A 20 -11.16 -2.21 -13.49
N PRO A 21 -11.35 -1.41 -12.43
CA PRO A 21 -10.28 -0.58 -11.89
C PRO A 21 -9.08 -1.43 -11.52
N PHE A 22 -7.88 -0.95 -11.80
CA PHE A 22 -6.66 -1.61 -11.34
C PHE A 22 -6.52 -1.45 -9.82
N ASP A 23 -6.32 -2.56 -9.11
CA ASP A 23 -5.92 -2.56 -7.71
C ASP A 23 -4.64 -3.39 -7.55
N ALA A 24 -3.55 -2.73 -7.18
CA ALA A 24 -2.26 -3.39 -6.96
C ALA A 24 -2.33 -4.45 -5.86
N ALA A 25 -3.26 -4.35 -4.90
CA ALA A 25 -3.42 -5.33 -3.83
C ALA A 25 -3.71 -6.75 -4.35
N GLU A 26 -4.35 -6.88 -5.51
CA GLU A 26 -4.67 -8.18 -6.13
C GLU A 26 -3.43 -8.95 -6.62
N TYR A 27 -2.31 -8.24 -6.82
CA TYR A 27 -1.08 -8.80 -7.39
C TYR A 27 0.03 -9.02 -6.35
N LEU A 28 -0.17 -8.61 -5.09
CA LEU A 28 0.79 -8.74 -3.99
C LEU A 28 0.66 -10.10 -3.28
N ALA A 29 0.77 -11.17 -4.08
CA ALA A 29 0.43 -12.53 -3.66
C ALA A 29 1.47 -13.22 -2.75
N ASN A 30 2.71 -12.73 -2.72
CA ASN A 30 3.79 -13.33 -1.94
C ASN A 30 4.71 -12.28 -1.30
N ASP A 31 5.54 -12.74 -0.36
CA ASP A 31 6.40 -11.87 0.44
C ASP A 31 7.50 -11.18 -0.38
N GLU A 32 8.01 -11.82 -1.44
CA GLU A 32 9.01 -11.22 -2.35
C GLU A 32 8.43 -10.03 -3.13
N LEU A 33 7.22 -10.18 -3.69
CA LEU A 33 6.55 -9.09 -4.41
C LEU A 33 6.21 -7.93 -3.49
N ILE A 34 5.79 -8.23 -2.25
CA ILE A 34 5.55 -7.20 -1.23
C ILE A 34 6.84 -6.44 -0.90
N ALA A 35 7.96 -7.15 -0.70
CA ALA A 35 9.24 -6.54 -0.41
C ALA A 35 9.71 -5.63 -1.56
N LEU A 36 9.63 -6.10 -2.80
CA LEU A 36 9.99 -5.32 -3.99
C LEU A 36 9.10 -4.08 -4.15
N TYR A 37 7.79 -4.24 -3.99
CA TYR A 37 6.83 -3.15 -4.11
C TYR A 37 7.08 -2.04 -3.07
N LEU A 38 7.34 -2.41 -1.82
CA LEU A 38 7.67 -1.45 -0.77
C LEU A 38 9.07 -0.85 -0.93
N ALA A 39 10.05 -1.61 -1.42
CA ALA A 39 11.40 -1.13 -1.64
C ALA A 39 11.45 -0.06 -2.74
N GLU A 40 10.77 -0.29 -3.87
CA GLU A 40 10.73 0.69 -4.98
C GLU A 40 10.02 1.97 -4.55
N THR A 41 8.89 1.86 -3.85
CA THR A 41 8.16 3.06 -3.37
C THR A 41 8.93 3.82 -2.29
N LEU A 42 9.71 3.13 -1.44
CA LEU A 42 10.60 3.78 -0.47
C LEU A 42 11.80 4.47 -1.13
N LYS A 43 12.28 3.95 -2.26
CA LYS A 43 13.48 4.42 -2.96
C LYS A 43 13.20 5.63 -3.86
N ASP A 44 12.16 5.54 -4.69
CA ASP A 44 11.89 6.50 -5.76
C ASP A 44 10.57 7.28 -5.57
N GLY A 45 9.76 6.91 -4.57
CA GLY A 45 8.47 7.57 -4.29
C GLY A 45 8.51 8.64 -3.20
N THR A 46 7.39 9.33 -3.00
CA THR A 46 7.18 10.24 -1.87
C THR A 46 6.83 9.50 -0.58
N ASP A 47 6.93 10.17 0.56
CA ASP A 47 6.48 9.64 1.86
C ASP A 47 5.01 9.18 1.80
N GLU A 48 4.14 9.96 1.15
CA GLU A 48 2.72 9.61 0.94
C GLU A 48 2.55 8.37 0.06
N GLU A 49 3.33 8.24 -1.02
CA GLU A 49 3.30 7.07 -1.90
C GLU A 49 3.74 5.80 -1.14
N PHE A 50 4.78 5.89 -0.32
CA PHE A 50 5.20 4.77 0.53
C PHE A 50 4.12 4.37 1.55
N ILE A 51 3.43 5.34 2.16
CA ILE A 51 2.32 5.07 3.08
C ILE A 51 1.14 4.42 2.35
N GLN A 52 0.83 4.85 1.12
CA GLN A 52 -0.20 4.22 0.29
C GLN A 52 0.20 2.80 -0.15
N ALA A 53 1.49 2.57 -0.40
CA ALA A 53 2.01 1.25 -0.70
C ALA A 53 1.84 0.30 0.50
N LEU A 54 2.18 0.77 1.72
CA LEU A 54 1.92 0.03 2.96
C LEU A 54 0.43 -0.25 3.16
N ASN A 55 -0.45 0.69 2.82
CA ASN A 55 -1.90 0.49 2.86
C ASN A 55 -2.32 -0.62 1.89
N THR A 56 -1.84 -0.57 0.66
CA THR A 56 -2.12 -1.58 -0.38
C THR A 56 -1.65 -2.97 0.03
N VAL A 57 -0.44 -3.09 0.58
CA VAL A 57 0.08 -4.34 1.14
C VAL A 57 -0.77 -4.83 2.31
N ALA A 58 -1.17 -3.93 3.21
CA ALA A 58 -2.03 -4.28 4.33
C ALA A 58 -3.42 -4.77 3.88
N ARG A 59 -3.95 -4.24 2.77
CA ARG A 59 -5.19 -4.73 2.15
C ARG A 59 -4.99 -6.14 1.58
N ALA A 60 -3.90 -6.36 0.85
CA ALA A 60 -3.56 -7.67 0.27
C ALA A 60 -3.35 -8.76 1.34
N LYS A 61 -2.71 -8.43 2.46
CA LYS A 61 -2.44 -9.38 3.57
C LYS A 61 -3.62 -9.59 4.53
N GLY A 62 -4.58 -8.67 4.52
CA GLY A 62 -5.69 -8.63 5.48
C GLY A 62 -5.38 -7.77 6.70
N MET A 63 -6.15 -6.69 6.86
CA MET A 63 -5.97 -5.68 7.91
C MET A 63 -6.02 -6.24 9.33
N ASN A 64 -6.91 -7.20 9.58
CA ASN A 64 -7.14 -7.74 10.92
C ASN A 64 -5.93 -8.53 11.41
N GLU A 65 -5.43 -9.43 10.57
CA GLU A 65 -4.28 -10.26 10.88
C GLU A 65 -3.02 -9.41 11.00
N LEU A 66 -2.87 -8.41 10.13
CA LEU A 66 -1.73 -7.50 10.21
C LEU A 66 -1.73 -6.67 11.50
N ALA A 67 -2.87 -6.07 11.88
CA ALA A 67 -2.98 -5.30 13.12
C ALA A 67 -2.63 -6.16 14.35
N LYS A 68 -3.13 -7.39 14.39
CA LYS A 68 -2.84 -8.37 15.44
C LYS A 68 -1.35 -8.71 15.50
N LYS A 69 -0.73 -9.03 14.36
CA LYS A 69 0.72 -9.32 14.28
C LYS A 69 1.58 -8.13 14.67
N ALA A 70 1.18 -6.92 14.29
CA ALA A 70 1.88 -5.69 14.63
C ALA A 70 1.68 -5.26 16.10
N GLY A 71 0.79 -5.91 16.85
CA GLY A 71 0.48 -5.55 18.24
C GLY A 71 -0.14 -4.16 18.35
N ILE A 72 -0.89 -3.71 17.34
CA ILE A 72 -1.58 -2.42 17.34
C ILE A 72 -3.09 -2.61 17.13
N GLY A 73 -3.90 -1.69 17.63
CA GLY A 73 -5.34 -1.70 17.38
C GLY A 73 -5.65 -1.48 15.89
N ARG A 74 -6.74 -2.10 15.39
CA ARG A 74 -7.21 -1.93 14.00
C ARG A 74 -7.42 -0.46 13.64
N GLU A 75 -8.04 0.30 14.53
CA GLU A 75 -8.26 1.75 14.35
C GLU A 75 -6.93 2.51 14.23
N SER A 76 -5.94 2.18 15.08
CA SER A 76 -4.60 2.77 15.00
C SER A 76 -3.88 2.41 13.69
N LEU A 77 -4.07 1.20 13.17
CA LEU A 77 -3.54 0.80 11.86
C LEU A 77 -4.18 1.64 10.75
N TYR A 78 -5.51 1.71 10.70
CA TYR A 78 -6.23 2.51 9.69
C TYR A 78 -5.84 3.98 9.73
N GLN A 79 -5.80 4.57 10.93
CA GLN A 79 -5.45 5.98 11.10
C GLN A 79 -4.00 6.26 10.68
N SER A 80 -3.08 5.33 10.91
CA SER A 80 -1.69 5.50 10.49
C SER A 80 -1.54 5.39 8.97
N LEU A 81 -2.26 4.46 8.35
CA LEU A 81 -2.22 4.23 6.90
C LEU A 81 -3.06 5.23 6.08
N SER A 82 -3.83 6.11 6.73
CA SER A 82 -4.55 7.22 6.12
C SER A 82 -3.98 8.59 6.47
N SER A 83 -3.00 8.65 7.38
CA SER A 83 -2.32 9.88 7.77
C SER A 83 -1.20 10.20 6.79
N SER A 84 -0.98 11.50 6.51
CA SER A 84 0.21 11.97 5.80
C SER A 84 1.47 11.95 6.66
N LYS A 85 1.36 11.81 7.98
CA LYS A 85 2.50 11.83 8.94
C LYS A 85 2.35 10.76 10.02
N PRO A 86 2.35 9.46 9.66
CA PRO A 86 2.28 8.39 10.64
C PRO A 86 3.51 8.40 11.55
N ARG A 87 3.33 7.94 12.79
CA ARG A 87 4.46 7.72 13.70
C ARG A 87 5.36 6.63 13.11
N PHE A 88 6.66 6.91 13.02
CA PHE A 88 7.65 5.94 12.55
C PHE A 88 7.63 4.63 13.34
N GLU A 89 7.35 4.67 14.64
CA GLU A 89 7.16 3.46 15.45
C GLU A 89 6.07 2.54 14.88
N THR A 90 4.93 3.10 14.45
CA THR A 90 3.86 2.32 13.85
C THR A 90 4.28 1.73 12.52
N ILE A 91 4.99 2.50 11.69
CA ILE A 91 5.53 2.02 10.41
C ILE A 91 6.47 0.83 10.63
N ARG A 92 7.41 0.93 11.59
CA ARG A 92 8.30 -0.18 11.93
C ARG A 92 7.56 -1.44 12.41
N LYS A 93 6.52 -1.29 13.22
CA LYS A 93 5.69 -2.42 13.67
C LYS A 93 4.98 -3.11 12.50
N ILE A 94 4.46 -2.32 11.55
CA ILE A 94 3.81 -2.85 10.35
C ILE A 94 4.81 -3.63 9.49
N ILE A 95 5.98 -3.05 9.21
CA ILE A 95 7.04 -3.70 8.43
C ILE A 95 7.48 -5.01 9.09
N SER A 96 7.71 -5.01 10.40
CA SER A 96 8.06 -6.23 11.15
C SER A 96 6.95 -7.28 11.09
N ALA A 97 5.67 -6.87 11.18
CA ALA A 97 4.54 -7.79 11.08
C ALA A 97 4.35 -8.41 9.68
N LEU A 98 4.95 -7.80 8.66
CA LEU A 98 5.07 -8.33 7.30
C LEU A 98 6.29 -9.24 7.13
N ASN A 99 7.06 -9.52 8.19
CA ASN A 99 8.35 -10.21 8.16
C ASN A 99 9.40 -9.51 7.29
N LEU A 100 9.36 -8.17 7.24
CA LEU A 100 10.32 -7.34 6.52
C LEU A 100 11.21 -6.56 7.49
N GLU A 101 12.34 -6.08 6.97
CA GLU A 101 13.30 -5.25 7.70
C GLU A 101 13.63 -3.99 6.91
N LEU A 102 13.82 -2.87 7.62
CA LEU A 102 14.36 -1.65 7.03
C LEU A 102 15.89 -1.65 7.17
N SER A 103 16.59 -1.40 6.07
CA SER A 103 18.06 -1.33 6.03
C SER A 103 18.55 0.07 5.66
N VAL A 104 19.64 0.50 6.29
CA VAL A 104 20.39 1.69 5.86
C VAL A 104 21.48 1.25 4.90
N VAL A 105 21.42 1.73 3.67
CA VAL A 105 22.41 1.47 2.62
C VAL A 105 23.10 2.77 2.22
N LYS A 106 24.31 2.67 1.67
CA LYS A 106 24.98 3.84 1.08
C LYS A 106 24.24 4.21 -0.22
N ALA A 107 23.94 5.51 -0.37
CA ALA A 107 23.39 6.08 -1.60
C ALA A 107 24.41 6.07 -2.74
#